data_AF-A0A932MMF7-F1
#
_entry.id   AF-A0A932MMF7-F1
#
_cell.length_a   1.000
_cell.length_b   1.000
_cell.length_c   1.000
_cell.angle_alpha   90.00
_cell.angle_beta   90.00
_cell.angle_gamma   90.00
#
_symmetry.space_group_name_H-M   'P 1'
#
loop_
_entity.id
_entity.type
_entity.pdbx_description
1 polymer ?
#
loop_
_entity_poly.entity_id
_entity_poly.type
_entity_poly.pdbx_seq_one_letter_code
_entity_poly.pdbx_strand_id
1 'polypeptide(L)' 'MKAGRTFSFRPADVKAIRTGLKKSQAEFALMIGVSVATLQNWEQGRRQPEGPARALLKVAAENPKAVERALSA' A
#
# COMPACT_ATOMS: atom_id res chain seq x y z
N MET A 1 -16.40 19.64 13.38
CA MET A 1 -15.55 19.59 12.17
C MET A 1 -15.59 18.17 11.61
N LYS A 2 -16.12 17.95 10.39
CA LYS A 2 -16.07 16.62 9.74
C LYS A 2 -14.76 16.51 8.98
N ALA A 3 -13.87 15.60 9.39
CA ALA A 3 -12.65 15.29 8.66
C ALA A 3 -13.02 14.63 7.31
N GLY A 4 -13.18 15.47 6.28
CA GLY A 4 -13.63 15.06 4.95
C GLY A 4 -12.49 14.51 4.11
N ARG A 5 -12.22 13.20 4.27
CA ARG A 5 -11.86 12.23 3.22
C ARG A 5 -11.36 10.94 3.88
N THR A 6 -12.27 9.99 4.12
CA THR A 6 -11.92 8.60 4.38
C THR A 6 -11.52 7.95 3.07
N PHE A 7 -10.22 7.86 2.79
CA PHE A 7 -9.72 6.96 1.74
C PHE A 7 -9.84 5.54 2.26
N SER A 8 -10.59 4.67 1.61
CA SER A 8 -10.62 3.24 1.90
C SER A 8 -9.99 2.50 0.74
N PHE A 9 -9.08 1.56 1.02
CA PHE A 9 -8.53 0.68 -0.01
C PHE A 9 -9.22 -0.66 0.08
N ARG A 10 -9.79 -1.12 -1.03
CA ARG A 10 -10.31 -2.47 -1.10
C ARG A 10 -9.15 -3.45 -1.32
N PRO A 11 -9.32 -4.73 -1.00
CA PRO A 11 -8.30 -5.75 -1.20
C PRO A 11 -7.78 -5.82 -2.64
N ALA A 12 -8.71 -5.71 -3.60
CA ALA A 12 -8.39 -5.67 -5.02
C ALA A 12 -7.55 -4.44 -5.40
N ASP A 13 -7.76 -3.30 -4.76
CA ASP A 13 -7.03 -2.06 -5.04
C ASP A 13 -5.56 -2.21 -4.59
N VAL A 14 -5.31 -2.78 -3.41
CA VAL A 14 -3.94 -3.02 -2.91
C VAL A 14 -3.18 -3.97 -3.83
N LYS A 15 -3.81 -5.09 -4.22
CA LYS A 15 -3.22 -6.06 -5.14
C LYS A 15 -2.96 -5.43 -6.51
N ALA A 16 -3.91 -4.65 -7.03
CA ALA A 16 -3.79 -3.97 -8.32
C ALA A 16 -2.61 -2.98 -8.33
N ILE A 17 -2.46 -2.17 -7.28
CA ILE A 17 -1.32 -1.26 -7.10
C ILE A 17 -0.02 -2.05 -7.19
N ARG A 18 0.15 -3.09 -6.37
CA ARG A 18 1.37 -3.92 -6.39
C ARG A 18 1.65 -4.49 -7.79
N THR A 19 0.64 -5.08 -8.44
CA THR A 19 0.83 -5.70 -9.75
C THR A 19 1.14 -4.67 -10.85
N GLY A 20 0.57 -3.46 -10.77
CA GLY A 20 0.89 -2.36 -11.68
C GLY A 20 2.35 -1.92 -11.56
N LEU A 21 2.94 -2.07 -10.38
CA LEU A 21 4.36 -1.81 -10.13
C LEU A 21 5.28 -2.99 -10.48
N LYS A 22 4.71 -4.12 -10.94
CA LYS A 22 5.45 -5.35 -11.26
C LYS A 22 6.34 -5.87 -10.11
N LYS A 23 5.88 -5.70 -8.87
CA LYS A 23 6.59 -6.19 -7.67
C LYS A 23 5.96 -7.46 -7.10
N SER A 24 6.80 -8.33 -6.57
CA SER A 24 6.37 -9.42 -5.69
C SER A 24 5.76 -8.87 -4.39
N GLN A 25 5.06 -9.72 -3.63
CA GLN A 25 4.54 -9.33 -2.32
C GLN A 25 5.67 -8.94 -1.36
N ALA A 26 6.82 -9.63 -1.43
CA ALA A 26 7.99 -9.32 -0.59
C ALA A 26 8.56 -7.94 -0.89
N GLU A 27 8.83 -7.65 -2.18
CA GLU A 27 9.38 -6.36 -2.60
C GLU A 27 8.42 -5.21 -2.29
N PHE A 28 7.12 -5.40 -2.52
CA PHE A 28 6.14 -4.36 -2.25
C PHE A 28 5.92 -4.13 -0.75
N ALA A 29 5.91 -5.19 0.06
CA ALA A 29 5.81 -5.06 1.51
C ALA A 29 7.01 -4.30 2.08
N LEU A 30 8.22 -4.61 1.61
CA LEU A 30 9.43 -3.86 1.94
C LEU A 30 9.31 -2.40 1.50
N MET A 31 8.89 -2.17 0.26
CA MET A 31 8.70 -0.83 -0.33
C MET A 31 7.69 0.03 0.44
N ILE A 32 6.73 -0.53 1.18
CA ILE A 32 5.78 0.25 1.97
C ILE A 32 5.98 0.10 3.48
N GLY A 33 7.09 -0.51 3.91
CA GLY A 33 7.46 -0.64 5.32
C GLY A 33 6.51 -1.51 6.14
N VAL A 34 5.97 -2.58 5.57
CA VAL A 34 5.10 -3.54 6.28
C VAL A 34 5.58 -4.98 6.12
N SER A 35 5.10 -5.87 6.98
CA SER A 35 5.36 -7.31 6.82
C SER A 35 4.61 -7.87 5.61
N VAL A 36 5.15 -8.92 4.99
CA VAL A 36 4.46 -9.67 3.92
C VAL A 36 3.10 -10.20 4.41
N ALA A 37 3.03 -10.66 5.66
CA ALA A 37 1.78 -11.11 6.27
C ALA A 37 0.74 -9.97 6.36
N THR A 38 1.17 -8.74 6.68
CA THR A 38 0.28 -7.56 6.68
C THR A 38 -0.26 -7.29 5.28
N LEU A 39 0.62 -7.28 4.27
CA LEU A 39 0.22 -7.09 2.88
C LEU A 39 -0.76 -8.19 2.42
N GLN A 40 -0.50 -9.46 2.74
CA GLN A 40 -1.39 -10.58 2.42
C GLN A 40 -2.76 -10.42 3.06
N ASN A 41 -2.82 -10.02 4.34
CA ASN A 41 -4.09 -9.77 5.02
C ASN A 41 -4.90 -8.66 4.33
N TRP A 42 -4.23 -7.64 3.77
CA TRP A 42 -4.89 -6.60 2.98
C TRP A 42 -5.36 -7.09 1.62
N GLU A 43 -4.50 -7.76 0.85
CA GLU A 43 -4.86 -8.29 -0.48
C GLU A 43 -5.96 -9.36 -0.42
N GLN A 44 -6.10 -10.06 0.71
CA GLN A 44 -7.16 -11.05 0.96
C GLN A 44 -8.39 -10.44 1.63
N GLY A 45 -8.34 -9.18 2.08
CA GLY A 45 -9.44 -8.50 2.77
C GLY A 45 -9.73 -8.98 4.19
N ARG A 46 -8.82 -9.73 4.80
CA ARG A 46 -8.88 -10.08 6.22
C ARG A 46 -8.70 -8.85 7.11
N ARG A 47 -7.94 -7.85 6.64
CA ARG A 47 -7.76 -6.54 7.26
C ARG A 47 -7.77 -5.45 6.20
N GLN A 48 -7.99 -4.22 6.61
CA GLN A 48 -7.84 -3.05 5.75
C GLN A 48 -6.63 -2.23 6.20
N PRO A 49 -5.93 -1.54 5.29
CA PRO A 49 -4.91 -0.58 5.66
C PRO A 49 -5.56 0.60 6.39
N GLU A 50 -4.90 1.13 7.41
CA GLU A 50 -5.42 2.22 8.25
C GLU A 50 -4.38 3.31 8.47
N GLY A 51 -4.86 4.52 8.77
CA GLY A 51 -4.01 5.67 9.10
C GLY A 51 -2.89 5.91 8.06
N PRO A 52 -1.62 5.99 8.48
CA PRO A 52 -0.48 6.25 7.59
C PRO A 52 -0.35 5.27 6.43
N ALA A 53 -0.75 4.00 6.61
CA ALA A 53 -0.68 2.99 5.55
C ALA A 53 -1.54 3.37 4.33
N ARG A 54 -2.70 4.03 4.55
CA ARG A 54 -3.56 4.49 3.45
C ARG A 54 -2.90 5.62 2.66
N ALA A 55 -2.28 6.56 3.36
CA ALA A 55 -1.53 7.64 2.71
C ALA A 55 -0.37 7.08 1.89
N LEU A 56 0.38 6.12 2.45
CA LEU A 56 1.51 5.51 1.76
C LEU A 56 1.09 4.70 0.53
N LEU A 57 0.02 3.91 0.62
CA LEU A 57 -0.54 3.19 -0.53
C LEU A 57 -1.01 4.15 -1.64
N LYS A 58 -1.55 5.31 -1.26
CA LYS A 58 -1.91 6.35 -2.23
C LYS A 58 -0.67 6.91 -2.93
N VAL A 59 0.37 7.25 -2.18
CA VAL A 59 1.63 7.73 -2.76
C VAL A 59 2.26 6.66 -3.65
N ALA A 60 2.23 5.38 -3.25
CA ALA A 60 2.72 4.28 -4.06
C ALA A 60 1.93 4.10 -5.37
N ALA A 61 0.62 4.36 -5.34
CA ALA A 61 -0.24 4.31 -6.53
C ALA A 61 -0.01 5.49 -7.49
N GLU A 62 0.16 6.70 -6.97
CA GLU A 62 0.30 7.93 -7.77
C GLU A 62 1.75 8.19 -8.21
N ASN A 63 2.73 7.91 -7.35
CA ASN A 63 4.14 8.16 -7.59
C ASN A 63 5.03 7.04 -6.98
N PRO A 64 5.05 5.85 -7.59
CA PRO A 64 5.83 4.72 -7.10
C PRO A 64 7.33 4.98 -7.02
N LYS A 65 7.87 5.78 -7.96
CA LYS A 65 9.31 6.13 -7.96
C LYS A 65 9.72 6.93 -6.73
N ALA A 66 8.82 7.76 -6.18
CA ALA A 66 9.09 8.50 -4.95
C ALA A 66 9.22 7.55 -3.74
N VAL A 67 8.35 6.54 -3.66
CA VAL A 67 8.38 5.55 -2.59
C VAL A 67 9.61 4.65 -2.72
N GLU A 68 9.92 4.16 -3.92
CA GLU A 68 11.13 3.37 -4.16
C GLU A 68 12.36 4.16 -3.70
N ARG A 69 12.55 5.40 -4.20
CA ARG A 69 13.70 6.25 -3.85
C ARG A 69 13.81 6.55 -2.35
N ALA A 70 12.70 6.85 -1.69
CA ALA A 70 12.70 7.21 -0.27
C ALA A 70 13.09 6.02 0.63
N LEU A 71 12.93 4.79 0.14
CA LEU A 71 13.12 3.57 0.91
C LEU A 71 14.20 2.64 0.32
N SER A 72 14.98 3.10 -0.67
CA SER A 72 16.15 2.37 -1.21
C SER A 72 17.43 2.54 -0.37
N ALA A 73 17.31 2.96 0.90
CA ALA A 73 18.43 3.18 1.81
C ALA A 73 18.95 1.87 2.42
#